data_AF-A0A538CL13-F1
#
_entry.id   AF-A0A538CL13-F1
#
_cell.length_a   1.000
_cell.length_b   1.000
_cell.length_c   1.000
_cell.angle_alpha   90.00
_cell.angle_beta   90.00
_cell.angle_gamma   90.00
#
_symmetry.space_group_name_H-M   'P 1'
#
loop_
_entity.id
_entity.type
_entity.pdbx_description
1 polymer ?
#
loop_
_entity_poly.entity_id
_entity_poly.type
_entity_poly.pdbx_seq_one_letter_code
_entity_poly.pdbx_strand_id
1 'polypeptide(L)' 'MEPLPDLGTLSDDDLKKLIDDLTQEENEISYQRRLLHGKIDILRAELVARLQKTGGQSVLDQVDVDHLTEILTSKAAPPT' A
#
# COMPACT_ATOMS: atom_id res chain seq x y z
N MET A 1 4.84 -21.34 -4.31
CA MET A 1 4.93 -22.12 -3.05
C MET A 1 5.88 -23.24 -3.31
N GLU A 2 6.94 -23.37 -2.52
CA GLU A 2 7.68 -24.63 -2.50
C GLU A 2 6.75 -25.74 -1.97
N PRO A 3 6.78 -26.92 -2.59
CA PRO A 3 5.99 -28.05 -2.10
C PRO A 3 6.49 -28.46 -0.72
N LEU A 4 5.56 -28.83 0.18
CA LEU A 4 5.92 -29.43 1.45
C LEU A 4 6.71 -30.73 1.21
N PRO A 5 7.71 -31.03 2.05
CA PRO A 5 8.39 -32.32 2.00
C PRO A 5 7.40 -33.45 2.27
N ASP A 6 7.77 -34.69 1.90
CA ASP A 6 6.95 -35.86 2.23
C ASP A 6 6.93 -36.09 3.75
N LEU A 7 5.87 -35.60 4.39
CA LEU A 7 5.72 -35.58 5.84
C LEU A 7 5.75 -36.98 6.46
N GLY A 8 5.37 -38.02 5.70
CA GLY A 8 5.39 -39.40 6.17
C GLY A 8 6.79 -39.98 6.38
N THR A 9 7.82 -39.29 5.88
CA THR A 9 9.23 -39.69 5.99
C THR A 9 10.00 -38.95 7.09
N LEU A 10 9.40 -37.93 7.70
CA LEU A 10 10.01 -37.12 8.74
C LEU A 10 9.84 -37.78 10.12
N SER A 11 10.84 -37.64 10.98
CA SER A 11 10.68 -38.00 12.40
C SER A 11 9.79 -36.98 13.12
N ASP A 12 9.27 -37.34 14.29
CA ASP A 12 8.48 -36.42 15.12
C ASP A 12 9.25 -35.14 15.49
N ASP A 13 10.57 -35.25 15.68
CA ASP A 13 11.41 -34.09 16.01
C ASP A 13 11.65 -33.21 14.79
N ASP A 14 11.81 -33.79 13.60
CA ASP A 14 11.89 -33.04 12.34
C ASP A 14 10.56 -32.34 12.03
N LEU A 15 9.42 -32.99 12.32
CA LEU A 15 8.10 -32.40 12.16
C LEU A 15 7.89 -31.20 13.09
N LYS A 16 8.27 -31.32 14.37
CA LYS A 16 8.20 -30.19 15.32
C LYS A 16 9.04 -29.02 14.85
N LYS A 17 10.28 -29.30 14.42
CA LYS A 17 11.17 -28.26 13.90
C LYS A 17 10.57 -27.58 12.68
N LEU A 18 10.04 -28.34 11.73
CA LEU A 18 9.40 -27.78 10.54
C LEU A 18 8.19 -26.90 10.89
N ILE A 19 7.38 -27.31 11.87
CA ILE A 19 6.26 -26.50 12.38
C ILE A 19 6.77 -25.20 12.99
N ASP A 20 7.81 -25.26 13.83
CA ASP A 20 8.37 -24.08 14.48
C ASP A 20 8.93 -23.08 13.44
N ASP A 21 9.68 -23.58 12.46
CA ASP A 21 10.26 -22.78 11.38
C ASP A 21 9.17 -22.08 10.54
N LEU A 22 8.15 -22.83 10.10
CA LEU A 22 7.03 -22.28 9.32
C LEU A 22 6.17 -21.32 10.14
N THR A 23 6.00 -21.58 11.42
CA THR A 23 5.26 -20.69 12.33
C THR A 23 5.99 -19.38 12.53
N GLN A 24 7.32 -19.42 12.64
CA GLN A 24 8.14 -18.20 12.72
C GLN A 24 8.03 -17.38 11.42
N GLU A 25 8.16 -18.02 10.26
CA GLU A 25 8.03 -17.34 8.97
C GLU A 25 6.63 -16.71 8.81
N GLU A 26 5.57 -17.45 9.14
CA GLU A 26 4.20 -16.91 9.10
C GLU A 26 4.05 -15.69 9.99
N ASN A 27 4.58 -15.74 11.22
CA ASN A 27 4.49 -14.63 12.17
C ASN A 27 5.17 -13.36 11.65
N GLU A 28 6.34 -13.50 11.00
CA GLU A 28 7.08 -12.40 10.39
C GLU A 28 6.28 -11.76 9.25
N ILE A 29 5.74 -12.58 8.34
CA ILE A 29 4.88 -12.11 7.24
C ILE A 29 3.63 -11.42 7.81
N SER A 30 2.99 -12.02 8.81
CA SER A 30 1.81 -11.48 9.45
C SER A 30 2.09 -10.14 10.15
N TYR A 31 3.28 -9.98 10.73
CA TYR A 31 3.73 -8.70 11.30
C TYR A 31 3.87 -7.62 10.23
N GLN A 32 4.56 -7.91 9.14
CA GLN A 32 4.72 -6.97 8.02
C GLN A 32 3.37 -6.57 7.41
N ARG A 33 2.47 -7.55 7.22
CA ARG A 33 1.11 -7.32 6.76
C ARG A 33 0.38 -6.35 7.68
N ARG A 34 0.37 -6.57 9.00
CA ARG A 34 -0.30 -5.66 9.96
C ARG A 34 0.25 -4.24 9.89
N LEU A 35 1.58 -4.08 9.77
CA LEU A 35 2.21 -2.77 9.66
C LEU A 35 1.78 -2.03 8.39
N LEU A 36 1.73 -2.72 7.24
CA LEU A 36 1.28 -2.15 5.98
C LEU A 36 -0.20 -1.75 6.04
N HIS A 37 -1.06 -2.64 6.53
CA HIS A 37 -2.48 -2.34 6.70
C HIS A 37 -2.71 -1.15 7.63
N GLY A 38 -2.00 -1.06 8.76
CA GLY A 38 -2.08 0.09 9.65
C GLY A 38 -1.73 1.41 8.96
N LYS A 39 -0.67 1.44 8.14
CA LYS A 39 -0.31 2.63 7.35
C LYS A 39 -1.39 2.98 6.32
N ILE A 40 -1.92 1.98 5.62
CA ILE A 40 -2.99 2.17 4.63
C ILE A 40 -4.23 2.75 5.31
N ASP A 41 -4.61 2.23 6.47
CA ASP A 41 -5.81 2.66 7.17
C ASP A 41 -5.68 4.08 7.72
N ILE A 42 -4.49 4.48 8.20
CA ILE A 42 -4.19 5.87 8.57
C ILE A 42 -4.37 6.79 7.35
N LEU A 43 -3.80 6.43 6.20
CA LEU A 43 -3.91 7.23 4.98
C LEU A 43 -5.36 7.33 4.47
N ARG A 44 -6.11 6.23 4.54
CA ARG A 44 -7.55 6.21 4.20
C ARG A 44 -8.35 7.11 5.13
N ALA A 45 -8.11 7.04 6.44
CA ALA A 45 -8.78 7.88 7.42
C ALA A 45 -8.52 9.37 7.16
N GLU A 46 -7.27 9.74 6.88
CA GLU A 46 -6.90 11.11 6.54
C GLU A 46 -7.54 11.58 5.23
N LEU A 47 -7.57 10.73 4.20
CA LEU A 47 -8.24 11.04 2.93
C LEU A 47 -9.74 11.32 3.15
N VAL A 48 -10.44 10.47 3.90
CA VAL A 48 -11.85 10.66 4.24
C VAL A 48 -12.05 11.96 5.03
N ALA A 49 -11.21 12.22 6.03
CA ALA A 49 -11.28 13.45 6.83
C ALA A 49 -11.10 14.71 5.97
N ARG A 50 -10.19 14.69 4.99
CA ARG A 50 -10.00 15.80 4.03
C ARG A 50 -11.21 16.00 3.15
N LEU A 51 -11.72 14.93 2.55
CA LEU A 51 -12.91 14.99 1.68
C LEU A 51 -14.14 15.51 2.43
N GLN A 52 -14.32 15.13 3.70
CA GLN A 52 -15.42 15.67 4.52
C GLN A 52 -15.27 17.18 4.76
N LYS A 53 -14.05 17.67 5.01
CA LYS A 53 -13.78 19.10 5.18
C LYS A 53 -14.00 19.91 3.90
N THR A 54 -13.78 19.32 2.73
CA THR A 54 -13.99 19.96 1.43
C THR A 54 -15.38 19.71 0.85
N GLY A 55 -16.32 19.15 1.62
CA GLY A 55 -17.68 18.87 1.15
C GLY A 55 -17.75 17.83 0.02
N GLY A 56 -16.77 16.94 -0.07
CA GLY A 56 -16.67 15.90 -1.11
C GLY A 56 -15.87 16.32 -2.35
N GLN A 57 -15.36 17.55 -2.41
CA GLN A 57 -14.50 18.00 -3.51
C GLN A 57 -13.06 17.53 -3.29
N SER A 58 -12.51 16.79 -4.25
CA SER A 58 -11.09 16.44 -4.28
C SER A 58 -10.25 17.70 -4.45
N VAL A 59 -9.02 17.72 -3.91
CA VAL A 59 -8.04 18.78 -4.20
C VAL A 59 -7.76 18.87 -5.71
N LEU A 60 -7.95 17.76 -6.43
CA LEU A 60 -7.83 17.70 -7.88
C LEU A 60 -9.05 18.29 -8.62
N ASP A 61 -10.22 18.35 -7.99
CA ASP A 61 -11.42 18.99 -8.58
C ASP A 61 -11.27 20.52 -8.62
N GLN A 62 -10.36 21.08 -7.82
CA GLN A 62 -10.02 22.50 -7.84
C GLN A 62 -8.92 22.83 -8.87
N VAL A 63 -8.32 21.84 -9.51
CA VAL A 63 -7.33 22.06 -10.56
C VAL A 63 -8.06 22.22 -11.88
N ASP A 64 -8.27 23.47 -12.28
CA ASP A 64 -8.75 23.81 -13.62
C ASP A 64 -7.64 23.51 -14.64
N VAL A 65 -7.69 22.30 -15.19
CA VAL A 65 -6.72 21.79 -16.19
C VAL A 65 -6.78 22.63 -17.47
N ASP A 66 -7.95 23.19 -17.81
CA ASP A 66 -8.13 24.02 -18.99
C ASP A 66 -7.41 25.37 -18.80
N HIS A 67 -7.57 26.00 -17.63
CA HIS A 67 -6.86 27.23 -17.27
C HIS A 67 -5.33 27.03 -17.17
N LEU A 68 -4.87 25.88 -16.66
CA LEU A 68 -3.43 25.54 -16.67
C LEU A 68 -2.88 25.40 -18.08
N THR A 69 -3.66 24.82 -18.99
CA THR A 69 -3.28 24.71 -20.41
C THR A 69 -3.15 26.10 -21.03
N GLU A 70 -4.06 27.02 -20.74
CA GLU A 70 -4.01 28.41 -21.21
C GLU A 70 -2.79 29.19 -20.68
N ILE A 71 -2.43 29.04 -19.40
CA ILE A 71 -1.21 29.64 -18.81
C ILE A 71 0.05 29.11 -19.49
N LEU A 72 0.13 27.79 -19.72
CA LEU A 72 1.31 27.17 -20.32
C LEU A 72 1.46 27.50 -21.80
N THR A 73 0.34 27.69 -22.50
CA THR A 73 0.31 28.04 -23.93
C THR A 73 0.60 29.53 -24.16
N SER A 74 0.14 30.41 -23.27
CA SER A 74 0.37 31.88 -23.35
C SER A 74 1.78 32.32 -22.95
N LYS A 75 2.53 31.51 -22.20
CA LYS A 75 3.91 31.83 -21.79
C LYS A 75 4.97 31.50 -22.85
N ALA A 76 4.59 30.95 -24.00
CA ALA A 76 5.50 30.64 -25.09
C ALA A 76 5.77 31.84 -26.03
N ALA A 77 6.56 32.81 -25.54
CA ALA A 77 7.69 33.46 -26.23
C ALA A 77 8.06 34.80 -25.55
N PRO A 78 9.32 35.05 -25.17
CA PRO A 78 9.79 36.40 -24.88
C PRO A 78 9.84 37.22 -26.19
N PRO A 79 9.43 38.50 -26.19
CA PRO A 79 9.61 39.35 -27.36
C PRO A 79 11.10 39.66 -27.57
N THR A 80 11.59 39.46 -28.80
CA THR A 80 12.88 40.01 -29.30
C THR A 80 12.73 41.44 -29.76
#